data_AF-A0A371J4X7-F1
#
_entry.id   AF-A0A371J4X7-F1
#
_cell.length_a   1.000
_cell.length_b   1.000
_cell.length_c   1.000
_cell.angle_alpha   90.00
_cell.angle_beta   90.00
_cell.angle_gamma   90.00
#
_symmetry.space_group_name_H-M   'P 1'
#
loop_
_entity.id
_entity.type
_entity.pdbx_description
1 polymer ?
#
loop_
_entity_poly.entity_id
_entity_poly.type
_entity_poly.pdbx_seq_one_letter_code
_entity_poly.pdbx_strand_id
1 'polypeptide(L)'
;MDDKDYSTTFNSEFEKIEFVSVSFMYPNTTKYAIRNFTYTFEANKTYGLVGLSGSGKATLLKILLGLYENYEGKILVDGVDMNTIFLSIKEYIN
;
A
#
# COMPACT_ATOMS: atom_id res chain seq x y z
N MET A 1 17.75 24.19 12.79
CA MET A 1 18.24 22.97 12.14
C MET A 1 17.16 21.92 12.26
N ASP A 2 16.19 21.98 11.35
CA ASP A 2 15.53 20.82 10.77
C ASP A 2 14.83 21.34 9.50
N ASP A 3 15.63 21.51 8.45
CA ASP A 3 15.15 21.78 7.09
C ASP A 3 14.63 20.45 6.54
N LYS A 4 13.37 20.12 6.81
CA LYS A 4 12.67 19.12 6.01
C LYS A 4 12.12 19.81 4.80
N ASP A 5 12.86 19.70 3.71
CA ASP A 5 12.44 20.12 2.37
C ASP A 5 11.29 19.20 1.93
N TYR A 6 10.05 19.61 2.21
CA TYR A 6 8.83 18.94 1.76
C TYR A 6 8.47 19.30 0.31
N SER A 7 9.41 19.86 -0.45
CA SER A 7 9.28 20.08 -1.89
C SER A 7 9.37 18.75 -2.66
N THR A 8 8.59 17.75 -2.27
CA THR A 8 8.38 16.58 -3.11
C THR A 8 7.42 17.00 -4.20
N THR A 9 7.95 17.45 -5.34
CA THR A 9 7.19 17.50 -6.59
C THR A 9 6.52 16.14 -6.73
N PHE A 10 5.19 16.11 -6.62
CA PHE A 10 4.42 14.89 -6.82
C PHE A 10 4.56 14.50 -8.28
N ASN A 11 5.52 13.64 -8.59
CA ASN A 11 5.64 13.08 -9.92
C ASN A 11 4.42 12.17 -10.11
N SER A 12 3.63 12.40 -11.15
CA SER A 12 2.45 11.58 -11.44
C SER A 12 2.81 10.16 -11.87
N GLU A 13 4.09 9.92 -12.13
CA GLU A 13 4.64 8.65 -12.57
C GLU A 13 5.35 7.96 -11.42
N PHE A 14 5.11 6.66 -11.28
CA PHE A 14 5.83 5.76 -10.39
C PHE A 14 6.47 4.65 -11.23
N GLU A 15 7.55 4.03 -10.74
CA GLU A 15 8.22 2.92 -11.41
C GLU A 15 7.79 1.56 -10.83
N LYS A 16 7.53 1.48 -9.52
CA LYS A 16 7.08 0.24 -8.88
C LYS A 16 6.33 0.44 -7.56
N ILE A 17 5.55 -0.58 -7.20
CA ILE A 17 4.89 -0.73 -5.91
C ILE A 17 5.33 -2.05 -5.27
N GLU A 18 5.87 -2.00 -4.07
CA GLU A 18 6.46 -3.15 -3.38
C GLU A 18 5.66 -3.49 -2.12
N PHE A 19 5.11 -4.70 -2.07
CA PHE A 19 4.58 -5.29 -0.85
C PHE A 19 5.68 -6.10 -0.18
N VAL A 20 5.96 -5.81 1.09
CA VAL A 20 6.98 -6.49 1.89
C VAL A 20 6.33 -7.12 3.11
N SER A 21 6.12 -8.44 3.05
CA SER A 21 5.55 -9.26 4.13
C SER A 21 4.22 -8.74 4.67
N VAL A 22 3.35 -8.27 3.77
CA VAL A 22 2.09 -7.63 4.16
C VAL A 22 1.12 -8.67 4.71
N SER A 23 0.60 -8.43 5.91
CA SER A 23 -0.45 -9.24 6.53
C SER A 23 -1.59 -8.37 7.05
N PHE A 24 -2.82 -8.86 6.95
CA PHE A 24 -4.00 -8.12 7.38
C PHE A 24 -5.07 -9.05 7.93
N MET A 25 -5.64 -8.65 9.07
CA MET A 25 -6.83 -9.23 9.68
C MET A 25 -7.92 -8.17 9.75
N TYR A 26 -9.17 -8.57 9.52
CA TYR A 26 -10.29 -7.70 9.83
C TYR A 26 -10.39 -7.50 11.36
N PRO A 27 -10.99 -6.40 11.83
CA PRO A 27 -11.29 -6.25 13.25
C PRO A 27 -12.15 -7.42 13.75
N ASN A 28 -11.91 -7.84 15.00
CA ASN A 28 -12.67 -8.89 15.69
C ASN A 28 -12.62 -10.28 15.02
N THR A 29 -11.60 -10.56 14.20
CA THR A 29 -11.30 -11.91 13.71
C THR A 29 -9.87 -12.32 14.03
N THR A 30 -9.65 -13.63 14.14
CA THR A 30 -8.32 -14.25 14.28
C THR A 30 -7.79 -14.78 12.94
N LYS A 31 -8.57 -14.64 11.87
CA LYS A 31 -8.24 -15.15 10.55
C LYS A 31 -7.64 -14.05 9.67
N TYR A 32 -6.41 -14.28 9.21
CA TYR A 32 -5.78 -13.46 8.18
C TYR A 32 -6.58 -13.49 6.88
N ALA A 33 -6.92 -12.31 6.37
CA ALA A 33 -7.46 -12.14 5.03
C ALA A 33 -6.33 -12.03 3.99
N ILE A 34 -5.19 -11.46 4.39
CA ILE A 34 -3.91 -11.47 3.67
C ILE A 34 -2.84 -11.91 4.66
N ARG A 35 -1.93 -12.82 4.27
CA ARG A 35 -0.88 -13.32 5.15
C ARG A 35 0.46 -13.36 4.43
N ASN A 36 1.42 -12.60 4.92
CA ASN A 36 2.80 -12.53 4.42
C ASN A 36 2.88 -12.38 2.88
N PHE A 37 2.09 -11.47 2.32
CA PHE A 37 2.10 -11.18 0.90
C PHE A 37 3.32 -10.32 0.55
N THR A 38 4.19 -10.84 -0.30
CA THR A 38 5.38 -10.15 -0.81
C THR A 38 5.39 -10.21 -2.32
N TYR A 39 5.33 -9.05 -2.97
CA TYR A 39 5.37 -8.94 -4.42
C TYR A 39 5.71 -7.52 -4.85
N THR A 40 6.38 -7.39 -6.00
CA THR A 40 6.68 -6.11 -6.63
C THR A 40 5.89 -5.98 -7.93
N PHE A 41 5.03 -4.97 -7.98
CA PHE A 41 4.32 -4.56 -9.18
C PHE A 41 5.13 -3.46 -9.88
N GLU A 42 5.60 -3.72 -11.09
CA GLU A 42 6.30 -2.72 -11.92
C GLU A 42 5.25 -1.87 -12.66
N ALA A 43 5.57 -0.60 -12.89
CA ALA A 43 4.77 0.29 -13.72
C ALA A 43 4.67 -0.21 -15.16
N ASN A 44 3.70 0.33 -15.88
CA ASN A 44 3.46 0.02 -17.30
C ASN A 44 3.14 -1.46 -17.58
N LYS A 45 2.64 -2.19 -16.58
CA LYS A 45 2.19 -3.58 -16.71
C LYS A 45 0.75 -3.76 -16.25
N THR A 46 0.05 -4.71 -16.88
CA THR A 46 -1.30 -5.12 -16.48
C THR A 46 -1.23 -6.39 -15.64
N TYR A 47 -1.83 -6.35 -14.46
CA TYR A 47 -1.85 -7.46 -13.52
C TYR A 47 -3.26 -8.01 -13.31
N GLY A 48 -3.39 -9.33 -13.34
CA GLY A 48 -4.62 -10.04 -13.00
C GLY A 48 -4.53 -10.64 -11.59
N LEU A 49 -5.44 -10.24 -10.70
CA LEU A 49 -5.55 -10.82 -9.36
C LEU A 49 -6.61 -11.93 -9.35
N VAL A 50 -6.18 -13.19 -9.38
CA VAL A 50 -7.06 -14.37 -9.48
C VAL A 50 -7.06 -15.20 -8.21
N GLY A 51 -8.16 -15.92 -7.95
CA GLY A 51 -8.31 -16.81 -6.79
C GLY A 51 -9.76 -17.01 -6.36
N LEU A 52 -9.99 -17.96 -5.44
CA LEU A 52 -11.32 -18.31 -4.93
C LEU A 52 -12.03 -17.14 -4.22
N SER A 53 -13.36 -17.17 -4.16
CA SER A 53 -14.11 -16.21 -3.35
C SER A 53 -13.61 -16.22 -1.90
N GLY A 54 -13.42 -15.04 -1.30
CA GLY A 54 -12.86 -14.91 0.05
C GLY A 54 -11.33 -15.06 0.18
N SER A 55 -10.59 -15.24 -0.92
CA SER A 55 -9.11 -15.39 -0.88
C SER A 55 -8.32 -14.09 -0.57
N GLY A 56 -9.00 -12.99 -0.21
CA GLY A 56 -8.34 -11.73 0.12
C GLY A 56 -8.16 -10.73 -1.03
N LYS A 57 -8.53 -11.06 -2.28
CA LYS A 57 -8.29 -10.18 -3.45
C LYS A 57 -8.77 -8.73 -3.27
N ALA A 58 -10.05 -8.57 -2.91
CA ALA A 58 -10.63 -7.25 -2.66
C ALA A 58 -10.00 -6.57 -1.44
N THR A 59 -9.56 -7.35 -0.44
CA THR A 59 -8.83 -6.84 0.72
C THR A 59 -7.47 -6.27 0.32
N LEU A 60 -6.70 -6.97 -0.53
CA LEU A 60 -5.41 -6.49 -1.04
C LEU A 60 -5.57 -5.15 -1.79
N LEU A 61 -6.58 -5.04 -2.65
CA LEU A 61 -6.88 -3.79 -3.36
C LEU A 61 -7.28 -2.67 -2.40
N LYS A 62 -8.11 -2.95 -1.39
CA LYS A 62 -8.49 -1.95 -0.39
C LYS A 62 -7.30 -1.44 0.42
N ILE A 63 -6.36 -2.32 0.78
CA ILE A 63 -5.11 -1.92 1.43
C ILE A 63 -4.29 -1.01 0.49
N LEU A 64 -4.09 -1.43 -0.76
CA LEU A 64 -3.33 -0.66 -1.75
C LEU A 64 -3.93 0.74 -2.01
N LEU A 65 -5.25 0.85 -1.99
CA LEU A 65 -5.98 2.11 -2.16
C LEU A 65 -6.03 2.97 -0.88
N GLY A 66 -5.36 2.56 0.20
CA GLY A 66 -5.37 3.28 1.47
C GLY A 66 -6.69 3.19 2.25
N LEU A 67 -7.62 2.32 1.85
CA LEU A 67 -8.91 2.14 2.54
C LEU A 67 -8.77 1.33 3.84
N TYR A 68 -7.70 0.55 3.97
CA TYR A 68 -7.31 -0.15 5.20
C TYR A 68 -5.85 0.11 5.52
N GLU A 69 -5.61 0.87 6.60
CA GLU A 69 -4.27 1.32 7.00
C GLU A 69 -3.61 0.40 8.05
N ASN A 70 -4.41 -0.38 8.79
CA ASN A 70 -3.94 -1.25 9.87
C ASN A 70 -3.48 -2.63 9.35
N TYR A 71 -2.38 -2.66 8.61
CA TYR A 71 -1.71 -3.90 8.15
C TYR A 71 -0.31 -4.05 8.77
N GLU A 72 0.15 -5.28 8.88
CA GLU A 72 1.55 -5.60 9.21
C GLU A 72 2.41 -5.54 7.93
N GLY A 73 3.72 -5.31 8.08
CA GLY A 73 4.65 -5.23 6.94
C GLY A 73 4.74 -3.82 6.36
N LYS A 74 5.18 -3.69 5.10
CA LYS A 74 5.33 -2.41 4.41
C LYS A 74 4.78 -2.46 2.99
N ILE A 75 4.26 -1.32 2.54
CA ILE A 75 3.96 -1.08 1.13
C ILE A 75 4.75 0.17 0.73
N LEU A 76 5.56 0.03 -0.31
CA LEU A 76 6.43 1.09 -0.80
C LEU A 76 6.02 1.48 -2.21
N VAL A 77 6.02 2.78 -2.51
CA VAL A 77 5.94 3.32 -3.87
C VAL A 77 7.29 3.96 -4.16
N ASP A 78 8.04 3.39 -5.11
CA ASP A 78 9.42 3.81 -5.43
C ASP A 78 10.33 3.91 -4.19
N GLY A 79 10.17 2.97 -3.25
CA GLY A 79 10.94 2.93 -2.00
C GLY A 79 10.41 3.83 -0.88
N VAL A 80 9.43 4.68 -1.14
CA VAL A 80 8.78 5.54 -0.13
C VAL A 80 7.60 4.81 0.50
N ASP A 81 7.49 4.84 1.83
CA ASP A 81 6.39 4.21 2.54
C ASP A 81 5.03 4.84 2.17
N MET A 82 4.09 4.00 1.75
CA MET A 82 2.77 4.42 1.29
C MET A 82 1.99 5.22 2.35
N ASN A 83 2.14 4.92 3.64
CA ASN A 83 1.48 5.69 4.69
C ASN A 83 2.03 7.11 4.78
N THR A 84 3.32 7.31 4.48
CA THR A 84 3.93 8.66 4.43
C THR A 84 3.34 9.48 3.28
N ILE A 85 3.11 8.84 2.14
CA ILE A 85 2.48 9.46 0.95
C ILE A 85 1.03 9.86 1.27
N PHE A 86 0.25 8.99 1.91
CA PHE A 86 -1.14 9.33 2.25
C PHE A 86 -1.23 10.45 3.29
N LEU A 87 -0.31 10.50 4.27
CA LEU A 87 -0.27 11.58 5.25
C LEU A 87 0.01 12.93 4.58
N SER A 88 0.96 13.02 3.65
CA SER A 88 1.25 14.27 2.94
C SER A 88 0.08 14.76 2.09
N ILE A 89 -0.66 13.84 1.44
CA ILE A 89 -1.89 14.19 0.70
C ILE A 89 -2.96 14.72 1.66
N LYS A 90 -3.17 14.07 2.81
CA LYS A 90 -4.17 14.49 3.81
C LYS A 90 -3.82 15.87 4.38
N GLU A 91 -2.55 16.17 4.60
CA GLU A 91 -2.09 17.49 5.06
C GLU A 91 -2.28 18.58 4.00
N TYR A 92 -2.12 18.26 2.71
CA TYR A 92 -2.31 19.23 1.62
C TYR A 92 -3.77 19.63 1.37
N ILE A 93 -4.73 18.74 1.68
CA ILE A 93 -6.16 18.95 1.40
C ILE A 93 -6.90 19.63 2.57
N ASN A 94 -6.27 19.76 3.74
CA ASN A 94 -6.81 20.48 4.91
C ASN A 94 -6.18 21.86 5.06
#